data_AF-I0YXE5-F1
#
_entry.id   AF-I0YXE5-F1
#
_cell.length_a   1.000
_cell.length_b   1.000
_cell.length_c   1.000
_cell.angle_alpha   90.00
_cell.angle_beta   90.00
_cell.angle_gamma   90.00
#
_symmetry.space_group_name_H-M   'P 1'
#
loop_
_entity.id
_entity.type
_entity.pdbx_description
1 polymer ?
#
loop_
_entity_poly.entity_id
_entity_poly.type
_entity_poly.pdbx_seq_one_letter_code
_entity_poly.pdbx_strand_id
1 'polypeptide(L)'
;VPVSYCWSPTLLPQPADWPQRAEVVGFCQLEASERMHYSPPEDLVQFLEAGPPPVYIGFGSMTLSRPHELARTVFAAVKEMGVRAVIGAGLGLVEAEEIPEGVYVLQQRYVPHDWLFRQCAAVVHHGGAGTTGAGLAAGCPTMVVPFFGDQAFWGEMCRRSGVGPAPVAVEKLKVEHLTEGLRFLMQPE
;
A
#
# COMPACT_ATOMS: atom_id res chain seq x y z
N VAL A 1 9.93 23.24 -24.21
CA VAL A 1 10.10 21.86 -23.71
C VAL A 1 8.78 21.44 -23.07
N PRO A 2 8.13 20.36 -23.53
CA PRO A 2 6.91 19.82 -22.92
C PRO A 2 7.21 19.27 -21.50
N VAL A 3 6.20 19.27 -20.63
CA VAL A 3 6.30 18.78 -19.24
C VAL A 3 5.15 17.81 -18.99
N SER A 4 5.46 16.60 -18.52
CA SER A 4 4.47 15.58 -18.19
C SER A 4 4.48 15.30 -16.69
N TYR A 5 3.30 15.25 -16.10
CA TYR A 5 3.07 14.94 -14.70
C TYR A 5 2.40 13.58 -14.57
N CYS A 6 3.05 12.69 -13.81
CA CYS A 6 2.72 11.27 -13.82
C CYS A 6 1.81 10.86 -12.67
N TRP A 7 0.59 11.39 -12.65
CA TRP A 7 -0.49 10.96 -11.75
C TRP A 7 -1.81 10.83 -12.51
N SER A 8 -2.77 10.09 -11.94
CA SER A 8 -4.07 9.93 -12.57
C SER A 8 -4.89 11.24 -12.54
N PRO A 9 -5.39 11.74 -13.68
CA PRO A 9 -6.28 12.91 -13.70
C PRO A 9 -7.62 12.65 -12.98
N THR A 10 -8.00 11.38 -12.78
CA THR A 10 -9.19 11.02 -11.98
C THR A 10 -8.95 11.14 -10.47
N LEU A 11 -7.70 10.99 -10.03
CA LEU A 11 -7.31 11.17 -8.63
C LEU A 11 -7.08 12.65 -8.33
N LEU A 12 -6.35 13.33 -9.22
CA LEU A 12 -6.02 14.75 -9.10
C LEU A 12 -6.14 15.41 -10.48
N PRO A 13 -7.19 16.21 -10.74
CA PRO A 13 -7.36 16.84 -12.03
C PRO A 13 -6.25 17.87 -12.29
N GLN A 14 -5.94 18.09 -13.57
CA GLN A 14 -5.01 19.14 -13.98
C GLN A 14 -5.52 20.52 -13.55
N PRO A 15 -4.70 21.34 -12.87
CA PRO A 15 -5.06 22.72 -12.56
C PRO A 15 -5.31 23.55 -13.82
N ALA A 16 -6.36 24.38 -13.79
CA ALA A 16 -6.81 25.16 -14.94
C ALA A 16 -5.85 26.30 -15.33
N ASP A 17 -4.94 26.69 -14.42
CA ASP A 17 -3.95 27.75 -14.59
C ASP A 17 -2.62 27.25 -15.19
N TRP A 18 -2.52 25.96 -15.50
CA TRP A 18 -1.32 25.38 -16.09
C TRP A 18 -1.12 25.80 -17.56
N PRO A 19 0.14 25.96 -18.00
CA PRO A 19 0.42 26.28 -19.39
C PRO A 19 0.10 25.08 -20.29
N GLN A 20 -0.28 25.33 -21.56
CA GLN A 20 -0.59 24.29 -22.56
C GLN A 20 0.51 23.24 -22.78
N ARG A 21 1.76 23.54 -22.39
CA ARG A 21 2.90 22.63 -22.47
C ARG A 21 2.98 21.62 -21.32
N ALA A 22 2.12 21.76 -20.31
CA ALA A 22 2.08 20.91 -19.13
C ALA A 22 0.83 20.03 -19.19
N GLU A 23 1.01 18.72 -19.01
CA GLU A 23 -0.05 17.73 -19.10
C GLU A 23 0.04 16.70 -17.97
N VAL A 24 -1.11 16.35 -17.39
CA VAL A 24 -1.26 15.21 -16.48
C VAL A 24 -1.58 13.96 -17.30
N VAL A 25 -0.67 12.98 -17.32
CA VAL A 25 -0.71 11.86 -18.29
C VAL A 25 -1.08 10.51 -17.69
N GLY A 26 -1.43 10.45 -16.39
CA GLY A 26 -1.63 9.19 -15.68
C GLY A 26 -0.38 8.71 -14.94
N PHE A 27 -0.56 7.71 -14.07
CA PHE A 27 0.58 7.08 -13.40
C PHE A 27 1.47 6.34 -14.40
N CYS A 28 2.78 6.45 -14.24
CA CYS A 28 3.72 5.58 -14.96
C CYS A 28 3.63 4.17 -14.39
N GLN A 29 2.88 3.30 -15.07
CA GLN A 29 2.82 1.88 -14.73
C GLN A 29 4.07 1.18 -15.28
N LEU A 30 4.73 0.41 -14.43
CA LEU A 30 5.82 -0.46 -14.82
C LEU A 30 5.28 -1.90 -14.75
N GLU A 31 5.28 -2.59 -15.89
CA GLU A 31 5.03 -4.04 -15.97
C GLU A 31 6.28 -4.79 -15.49
N ALA A 32 6.61 -4.59 -14.22
CA ALA A 32 7.83 -5.11 -13.61
C ALA A 32 7.79 -6.64 -13.56
N SER A 33 6.62 -7.24 -13.31
CA SER A 33 6.51 -8.71 -13.28
C SER A 33 6.83 -9.34 -14.63
N GLU A 34 6.32 -8.77 -15.73
CA GLU A 34 6.58 -9.29 -17.07
C GLU A 34 8.04 -9.06 -17.48
N ARG A 35 8.55 -7.83 -17.29
CA ARG A 35 9.94 -7.47 -17.64
C ARG A 35 10.98 -8.30 -16.89
N MET A 36 10.67 -8.68 -15.65
CA MET A 36 11.57 -9.49 -14.83
C MET A 36 11.33 -11.00 -14.96
N HIS A 37 10.34 -11.43 -15.75
CA HIS A 37 9.87 -12.82 -15.76
C HIS A 37 9.64 -13.34 -14.33
N TYR A 38 8.96 -12.55 -13.51
CA TYR A 38 8.81 -12.82 -12.09
C TYR A 38 8.07 -14.14 -11.86
N SER A 39 8.72 -15.03 -11.11
CA SER A 39 8.14 -16.27 -10.61
C SER A 39 7.95 -16.14 -9.10
N PRO A 40 6.71 -16.14 -8.59
CA PRO A 40 6.47 -16.04 -7.15
C PRO A 40 6.95 -17.31 -6.43
N PRO A 41 7.37 -17.19 -5.15
CA PRO A 41 7.57 -18.34 -4.27
C PRO A 41 6.30 -19.17 -4.10
N GLU A 42 6.44 -20.49 -4.07
CA GLU A 42 5.33 -21.44 -3.93
C GLU A 42 4.51 -21.20 -2.65
N ASP A 43 5.17 -20.90 -1.53
CA ASP A 43 4.53 -20.63 -0.24
C ASP A 43 3.71 -19.33 -0.25
N LEU A 44 4.15 -18.31 -0.99
CA LEU A 44 3.36 -17.10 -1.20
C LEU A 44 2.11 -17.39 -2.03
N VAL A 45 2.24 -18.18 -3.11
CA VAL A 45 1.10 -18.57 -3.95
C VAL A 45 0.10 -19.38 -3.13
N GLN A 46 0.57 -20.41 -2.43
CA GLN A 46 -0.27 -21.23 -1.55
C GLN A 46 -0.98 -20.41 -0.50
N PHE A 47 -0.29 -19.44 0.12
CA PHE A 47 -0.95 -18.51 1.02
C PHE A 47 -2.06 -17.77 0.27
N LEU A 48 -1.76 -17.06 -0.82
CA LEU A 48 -2.75 -16.25 -1.55
C LEU A 48 -4.00 -17.05 -1.93
N GLU A 49 -3.84 -18.28 -2.41
CA GLU A 49 -4.92 -19.18 -2.83
C GLU A 49 -5.71 -19.83 -1.67
N ALA A 50 -5.17 -19.88 -0.46
CA ALA A 50 -5.78 -20.58 0.68
C ALA A 50 -7.05 -19.93 1.26
N GLY A 51 -7.49 -18.78 0.75
CA GLY A 51 -8.66 -18.08 1.29
C GLY A 51 -8.97 -16.75 0.61
N PRO A 52 -9.72 -15.85 1.27
CA PRO A 52 -10.09 -14.55 0.69
C PRO A 52 -8.85 -13.67 0.45
N PRO A 53 -8.89 -12.75 -0.53
CA PRO A 53 -7.75 -11.88 -0.85
C PRO A 53 -7.25 -11.11 0.39
N PRO A 54 -5.93 -11.11 0.68
CA PRO A 54 -5.38 -10.43 1.85
C PRO A 54 -5.27 -8.92 1.64
N VAL A 55 -5.01 -8.21 2.73
CA VAL A 55 -4.56 -6.81 2.70
C VAL A 55 -3.03 -6.78 2.63
N TYR A 56 -2.47 -6.03 1.69
CA TYR A 56 -1.03 -5.75 1.71
C TYR A 56 -0.74 -4.64 2.72
N ILE A 57 0.27 -4.82 3.58
CA ILE A 57 0.75 -3.79 4.50
C ILE A 57 2.26 -3.67 4.36
N GLY A 58 2.73 -2.55 3.81
CA GLY A 58 4.17 -2.37 3.56
C GLY A 58 4.59 -0.92 3.41
N PHE A 59 5.65 -0.55 4.11
CA PHE A 59 6.17 0.83 4.15
C PHE A 59 7.42 1.02 3.30
N GLY A 60 7.76 0.07 2.41
CA GLY A 60 8.94 0.16 1.55
C GLY A 60 10.26 0.22 2.32
N SER A 61 11.26 0.90 1.75
CA SER A 61 12.58 1.08 2.36
C SER A 61 12.66 2.20 3.41
N MET A 62 11.51 2.65 3.95
CA MET A 62 11.49 3.71 4.96
C MET A 62 12.27 3.29 6.20
N THR A 63 13.11 4.17 6.72
CA THR A 63 13.82 3.93 7.98
C THR A 63 12.84 4.03 9.13
N LEU A 64 12.53 2.89 9.75
CA LEU A 64 11.63 2.82 10.88
C LEU A 64 12.39 3.12 12.17
N SER A 65 11.96 4.13 12.92
CA SER A 65 12.55 4.43 14.24
C SER A 65 12.24 3.33 15.27
N ARG A 66 11.09 2.66 15.14
CA ARG A 66 10.59 1.64 16.08
C ARG A 66 9.90 0.48 15.35
N PRO A 67 10.63 -0.34 14.58
CA PRO A 67 10.06 -1.39 13.74
C PRO A 67 9.22 -2.41 14.53
N HIS A 68 9.66 -2.84 15.71
CA HIS A 68 8.93 -3.80 16.55
C HIS A 68 7.61 -3.25 17.11
N GLU A 69 7.53 -1.95 17.43
CA GLU A 69 6.27 -1.32 17.86
C GLU A 69 5.28 -1.27 16.70
N LEU A 70 5.75 -0.90 15.51
CA LEU A 70 4.92 -0.85 14.32
C LEU A 70 4.42 -2.25 13.91
N ALA A 71 5.30 -3.26 13.93
CA ALA A 71 4.94 -4.65 13.71
C ALA A 71 3.84 -5.14 14.65
N ARG A 72 3.99 -4.92 15.96
CA ARG A 72 2.97 -5.28 16.96
C ARG A 72 1.64 -4.57 16.72
N THR A 73 1.70 -3.30 16.33
CA THR A 73 0.52 -2.50 16.00
C THR A 73 -0.22 -3.08 14.79
N VAL A 74 0.52 -3.45 13.74
CA VAL A 74 -0.03 -4.09 12.53
C VAL A 74 -0.63 -5.45 12.86
N PHE A 75 0.09 -6.32 13.57
CA PHE A 75 -0.38 -7.65 13.94
C PHE A 75 -1.63 -7.60 14.82
N ALA A 76 -1.69 -6.67 15.78
CA ALA A 76 -2.86 -6.46 16.61
C ALA A 76 -4.08 -6.03 15.79
N ALA A 77 -3.92 -5.07 14.88
CA ALA A 77 -5.02 -4.57 14.04
C ALA A 77 -5.54 -5.65 13.07
N VAL A 78 -4.62 -6.40 12.44
CA VAL A 78 -4.97 -7.52 11.54
C VAL A 78 -5.74 -8.60 12.30
N LYS A 79 -5.27 -8.97 13.49
CA LYS A 79 -5.94 -9.94 14.37
C LYS A 79 -7.31 -9.46 14.82
N GLU A 80 -7.45 -8.19 15.20
CA GLU A 80 -8.73 -7.59 15.61
C GLU A 80 -9.74 -7.58 14.46
N MET A 81 -9.28 -7.24 13.25
CA MET A 81 -10.12 -7.21 12.05
C MET A 81 -10.45 -8.60 11.49
N GLY A 82 -9.71 -9.64 11.92
CA GLY A 82 -9.87 -11.01 11.39
C GLY A 82 -9.57 -11.11 9.88
N VAL A 83 -8.76 -10.20 9.35
CA VAL A 83 -8.38 -10.19 7.93
C VAL A 83 -7.08 -10.93 7.71
N ARG A 84 -6.88 -11.43 6.49
CA ARG A 84 -5.58 -11.97 6.07
C ARG A 84 -4.68 -10.83 5.63
N ALA A 85 -3.37 -10.94 5.88
CA ALA A 85 -2.43 -9.88 5.50
C ALA A 85 -1.14 -10.41 4.88
N VAL A 86 -0.64 -9.71 3.85
CA VAL A 86 0.72 -9.86 3.33
C VAL A 86 1.54 -8.67 3.81
N ILE A 87 2.61 -8.93 4.54
CA ILE A 87 3.43 -7.89 5.13
C ILE A 87 4.71 -7.70 4.33
N GLY A 88 4.92 -6.46 3.90
CA GLY A 88 6.08 -6.04 3.10
C GLY A 88 7.41 -6.25 3.84
N ALA A 89 8.42 -6.69 3.09
CA ALA A 89 9.79 -6.71 3.58
C ALA A 89 10.22 -5.29 4.01
N GLY A 90 10.80 -5.16 5.20
CA GLY A 90 11.25 -3.86 5.74
C GLY A 90 10.54 -3.40 7.02
N LEU A 91 9.47 -4.07 7.45
CA LEU A 91 8.82 -3.81 8.74
C LEU A 91 9.65 -4.24 9.98
N GLY A 92 10.89 -4.70 9.79
CA GLY A 92 11.75 -5.25 10.85
C GLY A 92 11.21 -6.55 11.45
N LEU A 93 10.34 -7.25 10.73
CA LEU A 93 9.72 -8.52 11.15
C LEU A 93 10.67 -9.72 11.14
N VAL A 94 11.92 -9.53 10.73
CA VAL A 94 12.92 -10.60 10.66
C VAL A 94 13.24 -11.17 12.06
N GLU A 95 12.85 -10.47 13.13
CA GLU A 95 13.04 -10.92 14.52
C GLU A 95 11.77 -10.82 15.38
N ALA A 96 10.57 -10.66 14.78
CA ALA A 96 9.34 -10.52 15.54
C ALA A 96 8.88 -11.85 16.16
N GLU A 97 8.32 -11.74 17.36
CA GLU A 97 7.52 -12.74 18.06
C GLU A 97 6.47 -13.40 17.13
N GLU A 98 6.01 -14.58 17.54
CA GLU A 98 5.01 -15.46 16.90
C GLU A 98 4.10 -14.75 15.87
N ILE A 99 4.31 -15.05 14.57
CA ILE A 99 3.51 -14.49 13.47
C ILE A 99 2.06 -14.96 13.64
N PRO A 100 1.06 -14.06 13.69
CA PRO A 100 -0.33 -14.46 13.83
C PRO A 100 -0.80 -15.33 12.66
N GLU A 101 -1.77 -16.20 12.92
CA GLU A 101 -2.48 -16.94 11.88
C GLU A 101 -3.09 -15.97 10.85
N GLY A 102 -3.02 -16.33 9.56
CA GLY A 102 -3.51 -15.48 8.48
C GLY A 102 -2.57 -14.35 8.06
N VAL A 103 -1.37 -14.26 8.62
CA VAL A 103 -0.33 -13.30 8.23
C VAL A 103 0.80 -14.00 7.47
N TYR A 104 1.14 -13.49 6.29
CA TYR A 104 2.31 -13.90 5.52
C TYR A 104 3.32 -12.75 5.47
N VAL A 105 4.56 -13.00 5.89
CA VAL A 105 5.63 -12.00 5.87
C VAL A 105 6.55 -12.27 4.68
N LEU A 106 6.64 -11.30 3.76
CA LEU A 106 7.50 -11.41 2.58
C LEU A 106 8.98 -11.52 3.00
N GLN A 107 9.60 -12.65 2.68
CA GLN A 107 11.03 -12.90 2.91
C GLN A 107 11.89 -12.30 1.80
N GLN A 108 11.34 -12.20 0.59
CA GLN A 108 12.05 -11.61 -0.55
C GLN A 108 12.14 -10.09 -0.41
N ARG A 109 13.29 -9.53 -0.76
CA ARG A 109 13.51 -8.07 -0.76
C ARG A 109 12.60 -7.32 -1.73
N TYR A 110 12.10 -8.00 -2.77
CA TYR A 110 11.27 -7.39 -3.78
C TYR A 110 10.24 -8.38 -4.34
N VAL A 111 8.97 -7.97 -4.31
CA VAL A 111 7.87 -8.59 -5.03
C VAL A 111 7.24 -7.48 -5.90
N PRO A 112 7.08 -7.67 -7.22
CA PRO A 112 6.48 -6.66 -8.09
C PRO A 112 5.06 -6.30 -7.64
N HIS A 113 4.79 -5.01 -7.42
CA HIS A 113 3.48 -4.53 -6.94
C HIS A 113 2.38 -4.70 -7.99
N ASP A 114 2.71 -4.61 -9.28
CA ASP A 114 1.80 -4.86 -10.40
C ASP A 114 1.24 -6.29 -10.40
N TRP A 115 2.01 -7.25 -9.89
CA TRP A 115 1.57 -8.63 -9.69
C TRP A 115 0.89 -8.83 -8.33
N LEU A 116 1.51 -8.35 -7.24
CA LEU A 116 1.03 -8.63 -5.89
C LEU A 116 -0.30 -7.93 -5.60
N PHE A 117 -0.43 -6.65 -5.94
CA PHE A 117 -1.62 -5.87 -5.55
C PHE A 117 -2.88 -6.35 -6.26
N ARG A 118 -2.78 -6.90 -7.47
CA ARG A 118 -3.92 -7.54 -8.18
C ARG A 118 -4.51 -8.74 -7.43
N GLN A 119 -3.79 -9.26 -6.44
CA GLN A 119 -4.21 -10.39 -5.60
C GLN A 119 -4.62 -9.92 -4.19
N CYS A 120 -4.64 -8.62 -3.93
CA CYS A 120 -4.99 -8.05 -2.63
C CYS A 120 -6.38 -7.40 -2.66
N ALA A 121 -7.08 -7.45 -1.52
CA ALA A 121 -8.33 -6.72 -1.34
C ALA A 121 -8.08 -5.22 -1.12
N ALA A 122 -6.97 -4.87 -0.47
CA ALA A 122 -6.63 -3.49 -0.14
C ALA A 122 -5.12 -3.32 0.10
N VAL A 123 -4.65 -2.08 0.12
CA VAL A 123 -3.22 -1.74 0.31
C VAL A 123 -3.06 -0.69 1.41
N VAL A 124 -2.21 -0.97 2.40
CA VAL A 124 -1.74 -0.01 3.40
C VAL A 124 -0.26 0.25 3.14
N HIS A 125 0.12 1.49 2.87
CA HIS A 125 1.51 1.81 2.54
C HIS A 125 1.93 3.22 2.95
N HIS A 126 3.20 3.54 2.71
CA HIS A 126 3.82 4.78 3.16
C HIS A 126 3.38 6.05 2.39
N GLY A 127 2.60 5.93 1.31
CA GLY A 127 2.17 7.08 0.49
C GLY A 127 3.08 7.51 -0.65
N GLY A 128 4.16 6.79 -0.99
CA GLY A 128 5.00 7.15 -2.13
C GLY A 128 4.21 7.10 -3.45
N ALA A 129 4.38 8.11 -4.32
CA ALA A 129 3.59 8.29 -5.55
C ALA A 129 3.46 7.02 -6.41
N GLY A 130 4.56 6.28 -6.60
CA GLY A 130 4.55 5.03 -7.37
C GLY A 130 3.77 3.90 -6.70
N THR A 131 3.83 3.77 -5.37
CA THR A 131 3.06 2.76 -4.63
C THR A 131 1.58 3.13 -4.59
N THR A 132 1.25 4.41 -4.39
CA THR A 132 -0.13 4.93 -4.49
C THR A 132 -0.70 4.60 -5.87
N GLY A 133 0.05 4.93 -6.93
CA GLY A 133 -0.35 4.65 -8.30
C GLY A 133 -0.54 3.17 -8.57
N ALA A 134 0.36 2.31 -8.09
CA ALA A 134 0.26 0.86 -8.25
C ALA A 134 -0.96 0.26 -7.53
N GLY A 135 -1.27 0.71 -6.31
CA GLY A 135 -2.45 0.25 -5.56
C GLY A 135 -3.75 0.62 -6.26
N LEU A 136 -3.89 1.89 -6.64
CA LEU A 136 -5.08 2.38 -7.36
C LEU A 136 -5.23 1.72 -8.73
N ALA A 137 -4.13 1.50 -9.44
CA ALA A 137 -4.10 0.77 -10.71
C ALA A 137 -4.57 -0.68 -10.60
N ALA A 138 -4.33 -1.33 -9.46
CA ALA A 138 -4.79 -2.68 -9.18
C ALA A 138 -6.26 -2.71 -8.73
N GLY A 139 -6.93 -1.55 -8.63
CA GLY A 139 -8.29 -1.45 -8.11
C GLY A 139 -8.37 -1.57 -6.58
N CYS A 140 -7.24 -1.46 -5.87
CA CYS A 140 -7.24 -1.61 -4.42
C CYS A 140 -7.57 -0.28 -3.72
N PRO A 141 -8.59 -0.24 -2.84
CA PRO A 141 -8.71 0.86 -1.89
C PRO A 141 -7.43 0.92 -1.03
N THR A 142 -7.03 2.13 -0.68
CA THR A 142 -5.68 2.40 -0.19
C THR A 142 -5.65 3.29 1.06
N MET A 143 -5.00 2.83 2.13
CA MET A 143 -4.66 3.67 3.29
C MET A 143 -3.20 4.09 3.25
N VAL A 144 -2.97 5.37 3.52
CA VAL A 144 -1.62 5.96 3.54
C VAL A 144 -1.19 6.27 4.97
N VAL A 145 -0.02 5.76 5.35
CA VAL A 145 0.68 6.03 6.61
C VAL A 145 1.96 6.81 6.29
N PRO A 146 1.90 8.15 6.24
CA PRO A 146 3.05 8.94 5.80
C PRO A 146 4.16 8.99 6.83
N PHE A 147 5.39 8.99 6.32
CA PHE A 147 6.65 9.20 7.02
C PHE A 147 7.21 10.59 6.75
N PHE A 148 7.25 11.03 5.48
CA PHE A 148 7.76 12.36 5.11
C PHE A 148 7.36 12.76 3.67
N GLY A 149 7.75 13.98 3.27
CA GLY A 149 7.66 14.43 1.88
C GLY A 149 6.22 14.58 1.39
N ASP A 150 5.98 14.09 0.17
CA ASP A 150 4.70 14.17 -0.54
C ASP A 150 3.68 13.10 -0.11
N GLN A 151 4.06 12.21 0.80
CA GLN A 151 3.26 11.04 1.18
C GLN A 151 1.89 11.42 1.77
N ALA A 152 1.87 12.41 2.66
CA ALA A 152 0.62 12.89 3.26
C ALA A 152 -0.31 13.52 2.21
N PHE A 153 0.26 14.17 1.19
CA PHE A 153 -0.50 14.72 0.08
C PHE A 153 -1.21 13.61 -0.71
N TRP A 154 -0.50 12.52 -1.06
CA TRP A 154 -1.13 11.39 -1.75
C TRP A 154 -2.22 10.72 -0.92
N GLY A 155 -2.00 10.57 0.39
CA GLY A 155 -3.02 10.08 1.30
C GLY A 155 -4.28 10.95 1.32
N GLU A 156 -4.10 12.27 1.34
CA GLU A 156 -5.22 13.20 1.26
C GLU A 156 -5.94 13.15 -0.09
N MET A 157 -5.23 12.92 -1.20
CA MET A 157 -5.88 12.74 -2.50
C MET A 157 -6.71 11.46 -2.53
N CYS A 158 -6.19 10.34 -2.01
CA CYS A 158 -6.97 9.11 -1.87
C CYS A 158 -8.23 9.31 -1.03
N ARG A 159 -8.11 10.01 0.11
CA ARG A 159 -9.23 10.34 0.99
C ARG A 159 -10.29 11.18 0.28
N ARG A 160 -9.88 12.24 -0.41
CA ARG A 160 -10.80 13.14 -1.13
C ARG A 160 -11.52 12.45 -2.28
N SER A 161 -10.88 11.49 -2.92
CA SER A 161 -11.48 10.68 -4.00
C SER A 161 -12.30 9.49 -3.49
N GLY A 162 -12.40 9.29 -2.16
CA GLY A 162 -13.20 8.22 -1.56
C GLY A 162 -12.58 6.83 -1.66
N VAL A 163 -11.35 6.72 -2.15
CA VAL A 163 -10.64 5.43 -2.37
C VAL A 163 -9.73 5.07 -1.20
N GLY A 164 -9.82 5.79 -0.08
CA GLY A 164 -9.03 5.57 1.11
C GLY A 164 -9.50 6.38 2.32
N PRO A 165 -9.13 5.99 3.55
CA PRO A 165 -9.37 6.78 4.75
C PRO A 165 -8.41 7.96 4.86
N ALA A 166 -8.57 8.78 5.91
CA ALA A 166 -7.62 9.85 6.19
C ALA A 166 -6.22 9.31 6.50
N PRO A 167 -5.13 9.95 6.00
CA PRO A 167 -3.79 9.50 6.28
C PRO A 167 -3.42 9.70 7.76
N VAL A 168 -2.71 8.73 8.33
CA VAL A 168 -2.26 8.77 9.73
C VAL A 168 -0.75 8.68 9.76
N ALA A 169 -0.09 9.76 10.16
CA ALA A 169 1.36 9.81 10.26
C ALA A 169 1.90 8.67 11.14
N VAL A 170 3.02 8.08 10.73
CA VAL A 170 3.59 6.89 11.40
C VAL A 170 3.82 7.12 12.90
N GLU A 171 4.20 8.34 13.32
CA GLU A 171 4.44 8.69 14.72
C GLU A 171 3.16 8.70 15.58
N LYS A 172 2.00 8.82 14.94
CA LYS A 172 0.68 8.80 15.58
C LYS A 172 -0.04 7.48 15.39
N LEU A 173 0.49 6.57 14.58
CA LEU A 173 -0.17 5.32 14.24
C LEU A 173 -0.34 4.47 15.49
N LYS A 174 -1.56 3.95 15.66
CA LYS A 174 -1.94 3.05 16.75
C LYS A 174 -2.86 1.98 16.18
N VAL A 175 -3.15 0.96 16.99
CA VAL A 175 -3.98 -0.17 16.58
C VAL A 175 -5.35 0.33 16.11
N GLU A 176 -5.95 1.26 16.85
CA GLU A 176 -7.29 1.78 16.55
C GLU A 176 -7.34 2.45 15.17
N HIS A 177 -6.31 3.23 14.83
CA HIS A 177 -6.20 3.89 13.52
C HIS A 177 -6.10 2.88 12.37
N LEU A 178 -5.33 1.81 12.54
CA LEU A 178 -5.23 0.76 11.53
C LEU A 178 -6.52 -0.04 11.45
N THR A 179 -7.14 -0.41 12.57
CA THR A 179 -8.41 -1.13 12.61
C THR A 179 -9.52 -0.32 11.92
N GLU A 180 -9.63 0.98 12.21
CA GLU A 180 -10.59 1.88 11.53
C GLU A 180 -10.30 2.01 10.04
N GLY A 181 -9.03 2.16 9.66
CA GLY A 181 -8.62 2.20 8.27
C GLY A 181 -8.97 0.92 7.53
N LEU A 182 -8.59 -0.25 8.07
CA LEU A 182 -8.93 -1.55 7.52
C LEU A 182 -10.44 -1.75 7.38
N ARG A 183 -11.22 -1.31 8.38
CA ARG A 183 -12.69 -1.37 8.30
C ARG A 183 -13.23 -0.53 7.16
N PHE A 184 -12.65 0.64 6.87
CA PHE A 184 -13.01 1.44 5.69
C PHE A 184 -12.63 0.72 4.40
N LEU A 185 -11.42 0.18 4.31
CA LEU A 185 -10.90 -0.45 3.10
C LEU A 185 -11.65 -1.75 2.73
N MET A 186 -12.20 -2.45 3.71
CA MET A 186 -12.86 -3.75 3.54
C MET A 186 -14.38 -3.66 3.43
N GLN A 187 -14.96 -2.46 3.28
CA GLN A 187 -16.41 -2.33 3.05
C GLN A 187 -16.77 -2.87 1.66
N PRO A 188 -17.88 -3.61 1.52
CA PRO A 188 -18.38 -3.99 0.20
C PRO A 188 -18.80 -2.73 -0.58
N GLU A 189 -18.54 -2.75 -1.89
CA GLU A 189 -18.95 -1.71 -2.86
C GLU A 189 -20.47 -1.49 -2.91
#